data_AF-A4JDJ4-F1
#
_entry.id   AF-A4JDJ4-F1
#
_cell.length_a   1.000
_cell.length_b   1.000
_cell.length_c   1.000
_cell.angle_alpha   90.00
_cell.angle_beta   90.00
_cell.angle_gamma   90.00
#
_symmetry.space_group_name_H-M   'P 1'
#
loop_
_entity.id
_entity.type
_entity.pdbx_description
1 polymer ?
#
loop_
_entity_poly.entity_id
_entity_poly.type
_entity_poly.pdbx_seq_one_letter_code
_entity_poly.pdbx_strand_id
1 'polypeptide(L)'
;MRPSIRSLRYCMPLAGLTLASAVHAENQYAISLGGGFAPRYQGSNQYRAIVAPSFSAMFGNGFFVDSSAGAGYRLALPNGAFVSAALGYDAGRTDDDRFGRAGSDHLKGMGRVPGSVLFAMHAGVKLPDGGELSLAIDAPVTHGSRGLSGHVDLAVPVFERGRHALVATASVHAGTGRYMQTFYGVTDAQSRASGFGPYSTSGGVDSATLSLTWNWDLSRHWAVRATGGFTRLLGRYGDSPIVQTRSNYYGMAGATYRF
;
A
#
# COMPACT_ATOMS: atom_id res chain seq x y z
N MET A 1 -29.53 39.34 53.82
CA MET A 1 -29.55 38.55 52.58
C MET A 1 -28.60 39.20 51.58
N ARG A 2 -27.73 38.40 50.95
CA ARG A 2 -26.77 38.77 49.88
C ARG A 2 -27.48 39.35 48.63
N PRO A 3 -26.80 39.92 47.61
CA PRO A 3 -25.33 40.04 47.43
C PRO A 3 -24.80 41.44 47.01
N SER A 4 -23.49 41.59 47.21
CA SER A 4 -22.62 42.66 46.72
C SER A 4 -22.24 42.48 45.24
N ILE A 5 -22.29 43.56 44.47
CA ILE A 5 -21.82 43.65 43.07
C ILE A 5 -20.30 43.88 43.08
N ARG A 6 -19.52 42.90 42.60
CA ARG A 6 -18.09 43.06 42.30
C ARG A 6 -17.92 43.21 40.79
N SER A 7 -17.39 44.35 40.38
CA SER A 7 -16.84 44.62 39.06
C SER A 7 -15.55 43.80 38.87
N LEU A 8 -15.57 42.88 37.92
CA LEU A 8 -14.39 42.11 37.51
C LEU A 8 -14.12 42.39 36.03
N ARG A 9 -13.17 43.30 35.78
CA ARG A 9 -12.50 43.45 34.48
C ARG A 9 -11.59 42.23 34.32
N TYR A 10 -11.96 41.28 33.46
CA TYR A 10 -11.02 40.25 33.01
C TYR A 10 -10.54 40.61 31.60
N CYS A 11 -9.31 41.11 31.54
CA CYS A 11 -8.49 41.13 30.34
C CYS A 11 -8.37 39.72 29.79
N MET A 12 -8.57 39.61 28.47
CA MET A 12 -8.22 38.45 27.65
C MET A 12 -6.79 37.98 27.96
N PRO A 13 -6.56 36.69 28.30
CA PRO A 13 -5.26 36.11 28.07
C PRO A 13 -5.16 35.84 26.57
N LEU A 14 -4.38 36.68 25.89
CA LEU A 14 -3.82 36.43 24.58
C LEU A 14 -2.99 35.14 24.69
N ALA A 15 -3.60 33.99 24.39
CA ALA A 15 -2.89 32.72 24.31
C ALA A 15 -2.00 32.77 23.08
N GLY A 16 -0.72 33.07 23.31
CA GLY A 16 0.30 33.11 22.28
C GLY A 16 0.34 31.79 21.52
N LEU A 17 0.08 31.86 20.22
CA LEU A 17 0.55 30.88 19.26
C LEU A 17 2.07 30.90 19.32
N THR A 18 2.65 30.11 20.22
CA THR A 18 4.04 29.71 20.10
C THR A 18 4.06 28.66 19.00
N LEU A 19 4.37 29.10 17.78
CA LEU A 19 4.87 28.25 16.72
C LEU A 19 6.11 27.57 17.28
N ALA A 20 5.91 26.37 17.85
CA ALA A 20 7.01 25.47 18.17
C ALA A 20 7.83 25.34 16.89
N SER A 21 9.10 25.71 17.01
CA SER A 21 10.09 25.67 15.94
C SER A 21 9.95 24.32 15.25
N ALA A 22 9.55 24.34 13.97
CA ALA A 22 9.74 23.18 13.12
C ALA A 22 11.23 22.87 13.19
N VAL A 23 11.57 21.80 13.91
CA VAL A 23 12.83 21.10 13.69
C VAL A 23 12.79 20.81 12.21
N HIS A 24 13.54 21.58 11.42
CA HIS A 24 13.59 21.42 9.98
C HIS A 24 14.15 20.02 9.73
N ALA A 25 13.26 19.04 9.54
CA ALA A 25 13.66 17.80 8.93
C ALA A 25 14.19 18.14 7.53
N GLU A 26 15.36 17.63 7.17
CA GLU A 26 15.94 17.89 5.85
C GLU A 26 15.04 17.26 4.77
N ASN A 27 14.95 17.92 3.62
CA ASN A 27 14.29 17.35 2.46
C ASN A 27 15.13 16.18 1.93
N GLN A 28 14.50 15.04 1.71
CA GLN A 28 15.15 13.83 1.20
C GLN A 28 14.63 13.53 -0.19
N TYR A 29 15.56 13.39 -1.14
CA TYR A 29 15.24 13.05 -2.52
C TYR A 29 15.92 11.75 -2.89
N ALA A 30 15.24 10.90 -3.62
CA ALA A 30 15.83 9.70 -4.18
C ALA A 30 15.23 9.33 -5.53
N ILE A 31 16.07 8.71 -6.35
CA ILE A 31 15.66 8.03 -7.59
C ILE A 31 16.07 6.57 -7.48
N SER A 32 15.26 5.68 -8.03
CA SER A 32 15.57 4.25 -8.03
C SER A 32 15.27 3.64 -9.38
N LEU A 33 16.03 2.59 -9.70
CA LEU A 33 15.72 1.70 -10.80
C LEU A 33 15.77 0.26 -10.28
N GLY A 34 14.65 -0.43 -10.43
CA GLY A 34 14.54 -1.83 -10.07
C GLY A 34 13.86 -2.66 -11.15
N GLY A 35 13.90 -3.96 -10.95
CA GLY A 35 13.19 -4.93 -11.76
C GLY A 35 12.85 -6.16 -10.95
N GLY A 36 11.95 -6.97 -11.49
CA GLY A 36 11.46 -8.15 -10.79
C GLY A 36 10.50 -8.99 -11.59
N PHE A 37 9.84 -9.90 -10.90
CA PHE A 37 8.75 -10.70 -11.43
C PHE A 37 7.60 -10.74 -10.42
N ALA A 38 6.39 -10.82 -10.95
CA ALA A 38 5.17 -10.97 -10.16
C ALA A 38 4.14 -11.75 -10.97
N PRO A 39 3.11 -12.35 -10.33
CA PRO A 39 2.01 -12.92 -11.08
C PRO A 39 1.34 -11.87 -11.96
N ARG A 40 0.76 -12.30 -13.09
CA ARG A 40 0.07 -11.40 -14.02
C ARG A 40 -1.14 -10.72 -13.40
N TYR A 41 -1.81 -11.39 -12.46
CA TYR A 41 -2.84 -10.89 -11.56
C TYR A 41 -2.90 -11.84 -10.34
N GLN A 42 -3.54 -11.43 -9.24
CA GLN A 42 -3.66 -12.30 -8.06
C GLN A 42 -4.41 -13.59 -8.41
N GLY A 43 -3.80 -14.73 -8.11
CA GLY A 43 -4.31 -16.06 -8.44
C GLY A 43 -3.81 -16.62 -9.79
N SER A 44 -3.03 -15.87 -10.57
CA SER A 44 -2.50 -16.37 -11.84
C SER A 44 -1.36 -17.35 -11.65
N ASN A 45 -1.27 -18.39 -12.48
CA ASN A 45 -0.07 -19.22 -12.58
C ASN A 45 0.95 -18.67 -13.59
N GLN A 46 0.62 -17.57 -14.27
CA GLN A 46 1.49 -16.88 -15.22
C GLN A 46 2.18 -15.69 -14.53
N TYR A 47 3.38 -15.39 -14.98
CA TYR A 47 4.22 -14.34 -14.44
C TYR A 47 4.60 -13.32 -15.50
N ARG A 48 4.91 -12.11 -15.04
CA ARG A 48 5.43 -11.03 -15.89
C ARG A 48 6.67 -10.43 -15.25
N ALA A 49 7.58 -9.97 -16.10
CA ALA A 49 8.66 -9.11 -15.67
C ALA A 49 8.12 -7.72 -15.34
N ILE A 50 8.72 -7.08 -14.34
CA ILE A 50 8.44 -5.71 -13.93
C ILE A 50 9.74 -4.92 -14.10
N VAL A 51 9.64 -3.75 -14.74
CA VAL A 51 10.67 -2.71 -14.73
C VAL A 51 10.10 -1.54 -13.95
N ALA A 52 10.79 -1.11 -12.92
CA ALA A 52 10.29 -0.17 -11.93
C ALA A 52 11.29 0.99 -11.75
N PRO A 53 11.30 1.97 -12.66
CA PRO A 53 11.85 3.27 -12.32
C PRO A 53 10.95 3.92 -11.26
N SER A 54 11.55 4.52 -10.25
CA SER A 54 10.81 5.24 -9.22
C SER A 54 11.57 6.48 -8.75
N PHE A 55 10.83 7.37 -8.12
CA PHE A 55 11.36 8.52 -7.39
C PHE A 55 10.60 8.68 -6.08
N SER A 56 11.27 9.29 -5.10
CA SER A 56 10.68 9.68 -3.83
C SER A 56 11.23 11.03 -3.41
N ALA A 57 10.35 11.91 -2.94
CA ALA A 57 10.69 13.18 -2.31
C ALA A 57 9.92 13.27 -0.99
N MET A 58 10.63 13.39 0.13
CA MET A 58 10.07 13.66 1.45
C MET A 58 10.50 15.04 1.90
N PHE A 59 9.53 15.88 2.23
CA PHE A 59 9.78 17.25 2.65
C PHE A 59 9.77 17.33 4.18
N GLY A 60 10.57 18.24 4.72
CA GLY A 60 10.71 18.41 6.17
C GLY A 60 9.42 18.72 6.92
N ASN A 61 8.43 19.25 6.20
CA ASN A 61 7.11 19.58 6.72
C ASN A 61 6.12 18.41 6.67
N GLY A 62 6.55 17.20 6.30
CA GLY A 62 5.71 15.99 6.25
C GLY A 62 5.03 15.72 4.91
N PHE A 63 5.09 16.64 3.95
CA PHE A 63 4.65 16.34 2.58
C PHE A 63 5.56 15.31 1.93
N PHE A 64 5.01 14.50 1.03
CA PHE A 64 5.80 13.60 0.21
C PHE A 64 5.21 13.41 -1.17
N VAL A 65 6.07 13.02 -2.11
CA VAL A 65 5.71 12.49 -3.41
C VAL A 65 6.53 11.25 -3.67
N ASP A 66 5.87 10.13 -3.92
CA ASP A 66 6.49 8.83 -4.13
C ASP A 66 5.79 8.09 -5.27
N SER A 67 6.55 7.38 -6.10
CA SER A 67 5.98 6.66 -7.26
C SER A 67 5.03 5.52 -6.87
N SER A 68 5.18 4.97 -5.66
CA SER A 68 4.35 3.87 -5.13
C SER A 68 3.27 4.36 -4.17
N ALA A 69 3.60 5.25 -3.23
CA ALA A 69 2.66 5.77 -2.23
C ALA A 69 1.86 6.98 -2.72
N GLY A 70 2.21 7.55 -3.89
CA GLY A 70 1.56 8.73 -4.45
C GLY A 70 2.02 10.04 -3.80
N ALA A 71 1.17 11.07 -3.86
CA ALA A 71 1.43 12.37 -3.26
C ALA A 71 0.58 12.56 -2.02
N GLY A 72 1.20 12.93 -0.90
CA GLY A 72 0.49 12.95 0.37
C GLY A 72 1.19 13.73 1.47
N TYR A 73 0.65 13.56 2.67
CA TYR A 73 1.15 14.14 3.90
C TYR A 73 1.27 13.06 4.96
N ARG A 74 2.39 13.04 5.68
CA ARG A 74 2.66 12.16 6.82
C ARG A 74 2.89 13.00 8.07
N LEU A 75 2.04 12.77 9.06
CA LEU A 75 2.18 13.30 10.41
C LEU A 75 2.92 12.27 11.27
N ALA A 76 4.12 12.63 11.72
CA ALA A 76 4.81 11.89 12.77
C ALA A 76 4.14 12.18 14.12
N LEU A 77 3.91 11.13 14.90
CA LEU A 77 3.30 11.18 16.23
C LEU A 77 4.32 10.68 17.27
N PRO A 78 4.11 10.95 18.57
CA PRO A 78 4.95 10.42 19.63
C PRO A 78 5.08 8.88 19.59
N ASN A 79 6.13 8.36 20.22
CA ASN A 79 6.38 6.91 20.36
C ASN A 79 6.53 6.16 19.03
N GLY A 80 7.01 6.84 17.98
CA GLY A 80 7.21 6.24 16.66
C GLY A 80 5.91 5.91 15.92
N ALA A 81 4.78 6.47 16.36
CA ALA A 81 3.53 6.38 15.62
C ALA A 81 3.49 7.36 14.45
N PHE A 82 2.62 7.10 13.47
CA PHE A 82 2.35 8.01 12.39
C PHE A 82 0.95 7.84 11.83
N VAL A 83 0.48 8.87 11.16
CA VAL A 83 -0.67 8.81 10.24
C VAL A 83 -0.31 9.53 8.95
N SER A 84 -0.78 9.03 7.83
CA SER A 84 -0.60 9.66 6.53
C SER A 84 -1.82 9.48 5.65
N ALA A 85 -2.02 10.46 4.77
CA ALA A 85 -3.02 10.43 3.73
C ALA A 85 -2.35 10.79 2.39
N ALA A 86 -2.70 10.07 1.33
CA ALA A 86 -2.11 10.26 0.01
C ALA A 86 -3.10 9.99 -1.12
N LEU A 87 -2.80 10.58 -2.28
CA LEU A 87 -3.43 10.25 -3.54
C LEU A 87 -2.44 9.47 -4.40
N GLY A 88 -2.78 8.22 -4.67
CA GLY A 88 -2.04 7.31 -5.55
C GLY A 88 -2.84 6.93 -6.79
N TYR A 89 -2.22 6.21 -7.71
CA TYR A 89 -2.90 5.67 -8.88
C TYR A 89 -2.68 4.17 -8.98
N ASP A 90 -3.77 3.42 -9.05
CA ASP A 90 -3.75 2.01 -9.37
C ASP A 90 -4.15 1.80 -10.83
N ALA A 91 -3.31 1.09 -11.60
CA ALA A 91 -3.52 0.92 -13.04
C ALA A 91 -4.66 -0.04 -13.41
N GLY A 92 -5.23 -0.76 -12.43
CA GLY A 92 -6.25 -1.77 -12.63
C GLY A 92 -5.71 -3.06 -13.26
N ARG A 93 -6.61 -3.82 -13.88
CA ARG A 93 -6.32 -5.13 -14.47
C ARG A 93 -6.97 -5.24 -15.84
N THR A 94 -6.19 -5.65 -16.82
CA THR A 94 -6.62 -5.99 -18.17
C THR A 94 -7.11 -7.44 -18.25
N ASP A 95 -7.92 -7.73 -19.25
CA ASP A 95 -8.41 -9.07 -19.57
C ASP A 95 -7.60 -9.76 -20.68
N ASP A 96 -6.47 -9.16 -21.07
CA ASP A 96 -5.53 -9.66 -22.05
C ASP A 96 -4.08 -9.57 -21.55
N ASP A 97 -3.18 -10.32 -22.16
CA ASP A 97 -1.75 -10.19 -21.90
C ASP A 97 -1.19 -8.93 -22.59
N ARG A 98 -0.82 -7.93 -21.78
CA ARG A 98 -0.09 -6.74 -22.25
C ARG A 98 1.18 -6.49 -21.46
N PHE A 99 2.25 -6.14 -22.18
CA PHE A 99 3.50 -5.72 -21.58
C PHE A 99 3.28 -4.53 -20.62
N GLY A 100 3.86 -4.60 -19.41
CA GLY A 100 3.76 -3.56 -18.38
C GLY A 100 2.38 -3.44 -17.71
N ARG A 101 1.37 -4.25 -18.06
CA ARG A 101 0.02 -4.18 -17.46
C ARG A 101 -0.34 -5.50 -16.77
N ALA A 102 -1.12 -5.40 -15.70
CA ALA A 102 -1.64 -6.58 -15.01
C ALA A 102 -2.80 -7.14 -15.85
N GLY A 103 -2.96 -8.45 -15.92
CA GLY A 103 -3.90 -9.12 -16.82
C GLY A 103 -3.27 -10.25 -17.61
N SER A 104 -4.11 -11.15 -18.10
CA SER A 104 -3.74 -12.39 -18.80
C SER A 104 -4.86 -12.76 -19.76
N ASP A 105 -4.52 -13.42 -20.87
CA ASP A 105 -5.50 -13.96 -21.82
C ASP A 105 -6.43 -15.02 -21.18
N HIS A 106 -6.07 -15.58 -20.01
CA HIS A 106 -6.99 -16.40 -19.22
C HIS A 106 -8.25 -15.63 -18.80
N LEU A 107 -8.15 -14.30 -18.67
CA LEU A 107 -9.25 -13.44 -18.25
C LEU A 107 -10.10 -12.94 -19.42
N LYS A 108 -9.82 -13.38 -20.66
CA LYS A 108 -10.47 -12.87 -21.86
C LYS A 108 -11.99 -12.99 -21.76
N GLY A 109 -12.69 -11.88 -22.02
CA GLY A 109 -14.15 -11.79 -21.88
C GLY A 109 -14.65 -11.39 -20.48
N MET A 110 -13.76 -11.31 -19.48
CA MET A 110 -14.10 -10.73 -18.16
C MET A 110 -14.21 -9.20 -18.21
N GLY A 111 -13.64 -8.56 -19.23
CA GLY A 111 -13.52 -7.12 -19.29
C GLY A 111 -12.46 -6.57 -18.34
N ARG A 112 -12.10 -5.31 -18.57
CA ARG A 112 -11.06 -4.62 -17.81
C ARG A 112 -11.60 -4.10 -16.47
N VAL A 113 -10.80 -4.27 -15.42
CA VAL A 113 -10.94 -3.48 -14.19
C VAL A 113 -10.23 -2.14 -14.44
N PRO A 114 -10.95 -1.01 -14.52
CA PRO A 114 -10.35 0.28 -14.85
C PRO A 114 -9.38 0.74 -13.75
N GLY A 115 -8.31 1.42 -14.16
CA GLY A 115 -7.44 2.10 -13.22
C GLY A 115 -8.17 3.21 -12.47
N SER A 116 -7.73 3.52 -11.26
CA SER A 116 -8.37 4.53 -10.41
C SER A 116 -7.34 5.32 -9.63
N VAL A 117 -7.61 6.62 -9.47
CA VAL A 117 -7.02 7.38 -8.37
C VAL A 117 -7.55 6.80 -7.06
N LEU A 118 -6.65 6.54 -6.12
CA LEU A 118 -6.93 6.02 -4.80
C LEU A 118 -6.59 7.08 -3.78
N PHE A 119 -7.50 7.32 -2.84
CA PHE A 119 -7.18 7.97 -1.59
C PHE A 119 -6.75 6.91 -0.59
N ALA A 120 -5.48 6.94 -0.22
CA ALA A 120 -4.86 5.99 0.70
C ALA A 120 -4.69 6.65 2.06
N MET A 121 -5.21 6.01 3.11
CA MET A 121 -4.92 6.34 4.50
C MET A 121 -4.01 5.26 5.07
N HIS A 122 -3.00 5.66 5.82
CA HIS A 122 -2.06 4.73 6.43
C HIS A 122 -1.71 5.21 7.83
N ALA A 123 -1.84 4.34 8.83
CA ALA A 123 -1.42 4.59 10.19
C ALA A 123 -0.52 3.45 10.65
N GLY A 124 0.46 3.76 11.50
CA GLY A 124 1.32 2.73 12.06
C GLY A 124 1.98 3.16 13.35
N VAL A 125 2.56 2.18 14.05
CA VAL A 125 3.23 2.37 15.34
C VAL A 125 4.41 1.42 15.47
N LYS A 126 5.52 1.95 15.99
CA LYS A 126 6.67 1.13 16.38
C LYS A 126 6.36 0.33 17.65
N LEU A 127 6.71 -0.94 17.62
CA LEU A 127 6.59 -1.86 18.74
C LEU A 127 7.87 -1.80 19.59
N PRO A 128 7.80 -2.15 20.90
CA PRO A 128 8.96 -2.15 21.78
C PRO A 128 10.14 -3.00 21.28
N ASP A 129 9.85 -4.10 20.59
CA ASP A 129 10.84 -5.04 20.06
C ASP A 129 11.43 -4.61 18.69
N GLY A 130 11.18 -3.37 18.26
CA GLY A 130 11.69 -2.81 17.01
C GLY A 130 10.86 -3.11 15.76
N GLY A 131 9.77 -3.87 15.89
CA GLY A 131 8.80 -4.07 14.82
C GLY A 131 7.94 -2.83 14.54
N GLU A 132 7.16 -2.86 13.46
CA GLU A 132 6.15 -1.86 13.12
C GLU A 132 4.84 -2.57 12.78
N LEU A 133 3.76 -2.15 13.44
CA LEU A 133 2.40 -2.57 13.11
C LEU A 133 1.73 -1.42 12.35
N SER A 134 1.17 -1.71 11.18
CA SER A 134 0.51 -0.72 10.32
C SER A 134 -0.84 -1.19 9.80
N LEU A 135 -1.68 -0.21 9.47
CA LEU A 135 -2.96 -0.37 8.79
C LEU A 135 -3.01 0.61 7.62
N ALA A 136 -3.35 0.11 6.45
CA ALA A 136 -3.64 0.91 5.28
C ALA A 136 -5.06 0.66 4.76
N ILE A 137 -5.71 1.72 4.27
CA ILE A 137 -7.04 1.69 3.68
C ILE A 137 -7.00 2.45 2.36
N ASP A 138 -7.49 1.82 1.30
CA ASP A 138 -7.52 2.36 -0.06
C ASP A 138 -8.96 2.59 -0.52
N ALA A 139 -9.28 3.85 -0.81
CA ALA A 139 -10.58 4.28 -1.30
C ALA A 139 -10.49 4.77 -2.76
N PRO A 140 -11.13 4.11 -3.73
CA PRO A 140 -11.13 4.57 -5.11
C PRO A 140 -11.97 5.85 -5.26
N VAL A 141 -11.33 6.92 -5.76
CA VAL A 141 -11.94 8.24 -5.96
C VAL A 141 -12.60 8.35 -7.33
N THR A 142 -11.93 7.90 -8.39
CA THR A 142 -12.44 8.02 -9.77
C THR A 142 -13.34 6.87 -10.20
N HIS A 143 -13.15 5.67 -9.65
CA HIS A 143 -13.93 4.48 -9.98
C HIS A 143 -14.43 3.79 -8.71
N GLY A 144 -15.34 4.46 -7.97
CA GLY A 144 -15.91 3.98 -6.71
C GLY A 144 -16.61 2.62 -6.78
N SER A 145 -17.01 2.19 -7.99
CA SER A 145 -17.54 0.85 -8.28
C SER A 145 -16.54 -0.27 -8.02
N ARG A 146 -15.23 0.04 -7.86
CA ARG A 146 -14.20 -0.93 -7.46
C ARG A 146 -14.27 -1.36 -6.01
N GLY A 147 -14.90 -0.58 -5.13
CA GLY A 147 -14.96 -0.89 -3.69
C GLY A 147 -13.67 -0.58 -2.93
N LEU A 148 -13.82 -0.50 -1.61
CA LEU A 148 -12.74 -0.23 -0.66
C LEU A 148 -11.97 -1.53 -0.34
N SER A 149 -10.66 -1.38 -0.15
CA SER A 149 -9.77 -2.41 0.35
C SER A 149 -8.82 -1.85 1.41
N GLY A 150 -8.04 -2.72 2.04
CA GLY A 150 -7.02 -2.34 2.99
C GLY A 150 -6.22 -3.55 3.44
N HIS A 151 -5.17 -3.29 4.20
CA HIS A 151 -4.31 -4.31 4.73
C HIS A 151 -3.73 -3.93 6.08
N VAL A 152 -3.39 -4.95 6.87
CA VAL A 152 -2.67 -4.82 8.13
C VAL A 152 -1.33 -5.50 7.97
N ASP A 153 -0.25 -4.81 8.32
CA ASP A 153 1.10 -5.35 8.23
C ASP A 153 1.79 -5.39 9.59
N LEU A 154 2.60 -6.41 9.78
CA LEU A 154 3.59 -6.50 10.83
C LEU A 154 4.97 -6.65 10.18
N ALA A 155 5.78 -5.60 10.26
CA ALA A 155 7.16 -5.60 9.81
C ALA A 155 8.10 -5.80 11.00
N VAL A 156 9.01 -6.77 10.93
CA VAL A 156 9.94 -7.12 12.01
C VAL A 156 11.36 -7.16 11.46
N PRO A 157 12.30 -6.36 11.99
CA PRO A 157 13.71 -6.52 11.73
C PRO A 157 14.17 -7.89 12.24
N VAL A 158 14.67 -8.75 11.35
CA VAL A 158 15.13 -10.11 11.69
C VAL A 158 16.65 -10.23 11.67
N PHE A 159 17.33 -9.28 11.05
CA PHE A 159 18.78 -9.19 11.04
C PHE A 159 19.22 -7.76 10.80
N GLU A 160 20.19 -7.28 11.58
CA GLU A 160 20.82 -6.00 11.35
C GLU A 160 22.31 -6.10 11.72
N ARG A 161 23.19 -5.89 10.73
CA ARG A 161 24.64 -5.90 10.95
C ARG A 161 25.35 -5.04 9.92
N GLY A 162 26.12 -4.07 10.41
CA GLY A 162 26.89 -3.17 9.56
C GLY A 162 25.96 -2.35 8.67
N ARG A 163 26.02 -2.59 7.35
CA ARG A 163 25.19 -1.88 6.36
C ARG A 163 24.06 -2.73 5.79
N HIS A 164 23.77 -3.88 6.42
CA HIS A 164 22.76 -4.82 5.97
C HIS A 164 21.64 -4.92 7.00
N ALA A 165 20.41 -4.83 6.54
CA ALA A 165 19.21 -5.06 7.32
C ALA A 165 18.25 -6.01 6.58
N LEU A 166 17.68 -6.98 7.28
CA LEU A 166 16.60 -7.82 6.79
C LEU A 166 15.34 -7.53 7.61
N VAL A 167 14.25 -7.28 6.91
CA VAL A 167 12.92 -7.07 7.51
C VAL A 167 11.98 -8.12 6.96
N ALA A 168 11.40 -8.93 7.85
CA ALA A 168 10.32 -9.83 7.51
C ALA A 168 8.99 -9.10 7.68
N THR A 169 8.09 -9.21 6.71
CA THR A 169 6.77 -8.58 6.76
C THR A 169 5.68 -9.61 6.55
N ALA A 170 4.77 -9.71 7.51
CA ALA A 170 3.51 -10.43 7.37
C ALA A 170 2.39 -9.42 7.09
N SER A 171 1.52 -9.70 6.13
CA SER A 171 0.42 -8.81 5.76
C SER A 171 -0.87 -9.59 5.55
N VAL A 172 -2.00 -9.02 5.96
CA VAL A 172 -3.33 -9.55 5.69
C VAL A 172 -4.13 -8.50 4.95
N HIS A 173 -4.67 -8.87 3.79
CA HIS A 173 -5.47 -7.98 2.95
C HIS A 173 -6.95 -8.33 3.02
N ALA A 174 -7.78 -7.30 3.04
CA ALA A 174 -9.23 -7.42 3.08
C ALA A 174 -9.92 -6.36 2.24
N GLY A 175 -11.18 -6.59 1.93
CA GLY A 175 -11.96 -5.68 1.10
C GLY A 175 -13.46 -5.84 1.26
N THR A 176 -14.16 -4.82 0.81
CA THR A 176 -15.62 -4.80 0.72
C THR A 176 -16.14 -5.83 -0.30
N GLY A 177 -17.41 -6.21 -0.21
CA GLY A 177 -18.00 -7.14 -1.20
C GLY A 177 -17.90 -6.61 -2.63
N ARG A 178 -17.94 -5.29 -2.81
CA ARG A 178 -17.73 -4.63 -4.11
C ARG A 178 -16.29 -4.83 -4.63
N TYR A 179 -15.29 -4.71 -3.75
CA TYR A 179 -13.90 -5.03 -4.09
C TYR A 179 -13.75 -6.49 -4.46
N MET A 180 -14.27 -7.38 -3.64
CA MET A 180 -14.18 -8.81 -3.89
C MET A 180 -14.86 -9.23 -5.19
N GLN A 181 -16.01 -8.64 -5.50
CA GLN A 181 -16.72 -8.95 -6.74
C GLN A 181 -15.95 -8.44 -7.97
N THR A 182 -15.26 -7.31 -7.84
CA THR A 182 -14.44 -6.74 -8.92
C THR A 182 -13.21 -7.59 -9.24
N PHE A 183 -12.57 -8.16 -8.23
CA PHE A 183 -11.28 -8.86 -8.39
C PHE A 183 -11.39 -10.38 -8.43
N TYR A 184 -12.42 -10.97 -7.83
CA TYR A 184 -12.60 -12.43 -7.71
C TYR A 184 -13.98 -12.91 -8.18
N GLY A 185 -14.90 -12.00 -8.50
CA GLY A 185 -16.26 -12.35 -8.94
C GLY A 185 -16.38 -12.62 -10.43
N VAL A 186 -17.44 -13.35 -10.80
CA VAL A 186 -17.88 -13.55 -12.18
C VAL A 186 -19.38 -13.28 -12.27
N THR A 187 -19.76 -12.24 -13.00
CA THR A 187 -21.18 -11.92 -13.27
C THR A 187 -21.76 -12.81 -14.36
N ASP A 188 -23.08 -12.90 -14.47
CA ASP A 188 -23.74 -13.68 -15.53
C ASP A 188 -23.34 -13.22 -16.95
N ALA A 189 -23.18 -11.90 -17.13
CA ALA A 189 -22.72 -11.34 -18.40
C ALA A 189 -21.29 -11.76 -18.72
N GLN A 190 -20.39 -11.72 -17.74
CA GLN A 190 -19.01 -12.19 -17.89
C GLN A 190 -18.94 -13.70 -18.11
N SER A 191 -19.78 -14.47 -17.43
CA SER A 191 -19.86 -15.93 -17.61
C SER A 191 -20.15 -16.30 -19.06
N ARG A 192 -21.14 -15.63 -19.68
CA ARG A 192 -21.47 -15.81 -21.10
C ARG A 192 -20.35 -15.39 -22.06
N ALA A 193 -19.57 -14.37 -21.69
CA ALA A 193 -18.52 -13.81 -22.54
C ALA A 193 -17.16 -14.52 -22.41
N SER A 194 -16.89 -15.17 -21.27
CA SER A 194 -15.58 -15.77 -20.94
C SER A 194 -15.61 -17.30 -20.82
N GLY A 195 -16.78 -17.90 -20.56
CA GLY A 195 -16.92 -19.32 -20.25
C GLY A 195 -16.68 -19.68 -18.79
N PHE A 196 -16.31 -18.72 -17.92
CA PHE A 196 -16.24 -18.98 -16.48
C PHE A 196 -17.63 -19.19 -15.88
N GLY A 197 -17.74 -20.08 -14.89
CA GLY A 197 -18.98 -20.22 -14.12
C GLY A 197 -19.32 -18.93 -13.35
N PRO A 198 -20.61 -18.55 -13.20
CA PRO A 198 -20.99 -17.42 -12.36
C PRO A 198 -20.47 -17.61 -10.93
N TYR A 199 -19.96 -16.53 -10.33
CA TYR A 199 -19.35 -16.58 -9.01
C TYR A 199 -19.59 -15.27 -8.26
N SER A 200 -20.36 -15.36 -7.18
CA SER A 200 -20.64 -14.23 -6.31
C SER A 200 -19.73 -14.25 -5.08
N THR A 201 -19.25 -13.08 -4.72
CA THR A 201 -18.34 -12.89 -3.59
C THR A 201 -18.95 -11.92 -2.57
N SER A 202 -18.55 -12.09 -1.31
CA SER A 202 -18.86 -11.16 -0.22
C SER A 202 -17.57 -10.49 0.25
N GLY A 203 -17.69 -9.42 1.05
CA GLY A 203 -16.52 -8.81 1.68
C GLY A 203 -15.84 -9.74 2.67
N GLY A 204 -14.57 -9.49 2.97
CA GLY A 204 -13.77 -10.32 3.86
C GLY A 204 -12.27 -10.22 3.61
N VAL A 205 -11.53 -11.12 4.25
CA VAL A 205 -10.07 -11.27 4.10
C VAL A 205 -9.78 -12.17 2.91
N ASP A 206 -9.15 -11.63 1.86
CA ASP A 206 -8.87 -12.38 0.64
C ASP A 206 -7.50 -13.02 0.60
N SER A 207 -6.51 -12.44 1.28
CA SER A 207 -5.15 -12.93 1.15
C SER A 207 -4.27 -12.64 2.36
N ALA A 208 -3.25 -13.48 2.52
CA ALA A 208 -2.15 -13.27 3.44
C ALA A 208 -0.82 -13.32 2.67
N THR A 209 0.09 -12.42 3.00
CA THR A 209 1.40 -12.30 2.37
C THR A 209 2.50 -12.43 3.42
N LEU A 210 3.57 -13.14 3.07
CA LEU A 210 4.82 -13.13 3.81
C LEU A 210 5.94 -12.70 2.86
N SER A 211 6.76 -11.75 3.29
CA SER A 211 7.90 -11.27 2.52
C SER A 211 9.12 -11.03 3.38
N LEU A 212 10.28 -11.02 2.73
CA LEU A 212 11.56 -10.66 3.30
C LEU A 212 12.19 -9.58 2.42
N THR A 213 12.52 -8.45 3.02
CA THR A 213 13.20 -7.34 2.37
C THR A 213 14.61 -7.20 2.92
N TRP A 214 15.58 -7.33 2.04
CA TRP A 214 16.99 -7.01 2.29
C TRP A 214 17.27 -5.58 1.85
N ASN A 215 17.77 -4.78 2.79
CA ASN A 215 18.30 -3.46 2.54
C ASN A 215 19.81 -3.51 2.74
N TRP A 216 20.55 -2.95 1.77
CA TRP A 216 21.99 -2.81 1.84
C TRP A 216 22.36 -1.37 1.50
N ASP A 217 22.87 -0.62 2.46
CA ASP A 217 23.43 0.70 2.19
C ASP A 217 24.87 0.54 1.67
N LEU A 218 25.07 0.73 0.37
CA LEU A 218 26.41 0.61 -0.24
C LEU A 218 27.29 1.80 0.15
N SER A 219 26.71 3.00 0.17
CA SER A 219 27.39 4.24 0.56
C SER A 219 26.38 5.23 1.13
N ARG A 220 26.81 6.47 1.39
CA ARG A 220 25.90 7.55 1.82
C ARG A 220 24.81 7.85 0.80
N HIS A 221 25.11 7.67 -0.50
CA HIS A 221 24.18 7.98 -1.58
C HIS A 221 23.53 6.74 -2.20
N TRP A 222 24.16 5.56 -2.11
CA TRP A 222 23.68 4.37 -2.79
C TRP A 222 23.15 3.33 -1.82
N ALA A 223 21.96 2.81 -2.12
CA ALA A 223 21.40 1.63 -1.46
C ALA A 223 20.90 0.63 -2.49
N VAL A 224 20.94 -0.65 -2.13
CA VAL A 224 20.27 -1.73 -2.85
C VAL A 224 19.17 -2.27 -1.97
N ARG A 225 18.02 -2.53 -2.58
CA ARG A 225 16.91 -3.24 -1.96
C ARG A 225 16.59 -4.47 -2.77
N ALA A 226 16.40 -5.60 -2.11
CA ALA A 226 15.85 -6.80 -2.69
C ALA A 226 14.72 -7.33 -1.81
N THR A 227 13.58 -7.66 -2.41
CA THR A 227 12.42 -8.21 -1.72
C THR A 227 11.98 -9.48 -2.40
N GLY A 228 11.75 -10.54 -1.62
CA GLY A 228 11.10 -11.76 -2.07
C GLY A 228 9.93 -12.09 -1.18
N GLY A 229 8.85 -12.61 -1.73
CA GLY A 229 7.68 -12.96 -0.94
C GLY A 229 6.72 -13.87 -1.65
N PHE A 230 5.71 -14.30 -0.91
CA PHE A 230 4.58 -15.03 -1.46
C PHE A 230 3.27 -14.55 -0.84
N THR A 231 2.22 -14.61 -1.64
CA THR A 231 0.85 -14.30 -1.26
C THR A 231 0.01 -15.57 -1.40
N ARG A 232 -0.79 -15.87 -0.39
CA ARG A 232 -1.77 -16.96 -0.41
C ARG A 232 -3.18 -16.40 -0.37
N LEU A 233 -3.98 -16.76 -1.37
CA LEU A 233 -5.41 -16.52 -1.41
C LEU A 233 -6.13 -17.42 -0.40
N LEU A 234 -7.07 -16.82 0.32
CA LEU A 234 -7.76 -17.44 1.45
C LEU A 234 -9.24 -17.68 1.13
N GLY A 235 -9.80 -18.69 1.79
CA GLY A 235 -11.22 -19.04 1.70
C GLY A 235 -11.74 -19.09 0.26
N ARG A 236 -12.93 -18.52 0.06
CA ARG A 236 -13.66 -18.49 -1.22
C ARG A 236 -12.93 -17.74 -2.33
N TYR A 237 -12.06 -16.80 -2.00
CA TYR A 237 -11.38 -15.99 -3.01
C TYR A 237 -10.36 -16.83 -3.79
N GLY A 238 -9.75 -17.82 -3.11
CA GLY A 238 -8.94 -18.85 -3.74
C GLY A 238 -9.72 -19.94 -4.50
N ASP A 239 -11.06 -19.95 -4.40
CA ASP A 239 -11.98 -20.84 -5.13
C ASP A 239 -12.65 -20.17 -6.34
N SER A 240 -12.31 -18.91 -6.61
CA SER A 240 -12.84 -18.18 -7.75
C SER A 240 -12.48 -18.88 -9.07
N PRO A 241 -13.41 -18.99 -10.04
CA PRO A 241 -13.15 -19.62 -11.34
C PRO A 241 -12.00 -19.01 -12.15
N ILE A 242 -11.65 -17.74 -11.89
CA ILE A 242 -10.55 -17.05 -12.55
C ILE A 242 -9.19 -17.25 -11.86
N VAL A 243 -9.17 -17.91 -10.70
CA VAL A 243 -7.95 -18.22 -9.94
C VAL A 243 -7.40 -19.55 -10.41
N GLN A 244 -6.14 -19.53 -10.86
CA GLN A 244 -5.42 -20.69 -11.36
C GLN A 244 -4.55 -21.34 -10.28
N THR A 245 -4.09 -20.56 -9.30
CA THR A 245 -3.32 -21.01 -8.14
C THR A 245 -3.66 -20.17 -6.92
N ARG A 246 -3.73 -20.79 -5.75
CA ARG A 246 -3.94 -20.08 -4.48
C ARG A 246 -2.67 -19.43 -3.95
N SER A 247 -1.50 -19.76 -4.48
CA SER A 247 -0.23 -19.24 -4.01
C SER A 247 0.55 -18.62 -5.15
N ASN A 248 0.89 -17.34 -4.99
CA ASN A 248 1.73 -16.58 -5.90
C ASN A 248 3.02 -16.18 -5.22
N TYR A 249 4.11 -16.16 -5.97
CA TYR A 249 5.40 -15.67 -5.51
C TYR A 249 5.72 -14.34 -6.18
N TYR A 250 6.64 -13.56 -5.63
CA TYR A 250 7.18 -12.40 -6.32
C TYR A 250 8.59 -12.11 -5.83
N GLY A 251 9.33 -11.39 -6.67
CA GLY A 251 10.67 -10.94 -6.34
C GLY A 251 10.96 -9.63 -7.04
N MET A 252 11.62 -8.70 -6.35
CA MET A 252 12.06 -7.43 -6.90
C MET A 252 13.42 -7.08 -6.32
N ALA A 253 14.30 -6.49 -7.14
CA ALA A 253 15.53 -5.88 -6.66
C ALA A 253 15.79 -4.58 -7.42
N GLY A 254 16.47 -3.64 -6.77
CA GLY A 254 16.81 -2.36 -7.38
C GLY A 254 17.87 -1.60 -6.59
N ALA A 255 18.41 -0.58 -7.25
CA ALA A 255 19.32 0.37 -6.64
C ALA A 255 18.62 1.74 -6.52
N THR A 256 18.94 2.43 -5.43
CA THR A 256 18.43 3.75 -5.10
C THR A 256 19.61 4.70 -4.92
N TYR A 257 19.55 5.85 -5.57
CA TYR A 257 20.43 6.99 -5.33
C TYR A 257 19.70 8.04 -4.49
N ARG A 258 20.28 8.41 -3.35
CA ARG A 258 19.82 9.46 -2.44
C ARG A 258 20.71 10.68 -2.61
N PHE A 259 20.10 11.85 -2.80
CA PHE A 259 20.80 13.11 -2.99
C PHE A 259 21.34 13.65 -1.66
#